data_AF-A0AAU4KWM3-F1
#
_entry.id   AF-A0AAU4KWM3-F1
#
_cell.length_a   1.000
_cell.length_b   1.000
_cell.length_c   1.000
_cell.angle_alpha   90.00
_cell.angle_beta   90.00
_cell.angle_gamma   90.00
#
_symmetry.space_group_name_H-M   'P 1'
#
loop_
_entity.id
_entity.type
_entity.pdbx_description
1 polymer ?
#
loop_
_entity_poly.entity_id
_entity_poly.type
_entity_poly.pdbx_seq_one_letter_code
_entity_poly.pdbx_strand_id
1 'polypeptide(L)'
;MRSEHVLSAPLSEEWIRRCTDELAPRLTEQGDARAFVIDTPDGTMAACALGLIHPVLPAPAYPRGLAARVHVVATHPDFRRRGYARAAVSTLLDHLSGVEHVTLFELHASGEAQPLYRELGFTGSPALMRMTRLAEPAPASATESSPTWLPPEQYAETVLKATAFACLYFTDEDDRPLQLHSVYSPAHPWQLVGGTMDKGERPWETAVREGREETGLTVSGPPRLLASVYGLPGAEWPYSTIGMVFDGGRLTAAQIRGITLDPQEHDEVRVLPLAGWKALMPPRDFARLSAVEEARRTGEAAYFGTWDWGNE
;
A
#
# COMPACT_ATOMS: atom_id res chain seq x y z
N MET A 1 -12.51 -20.08 -28.01
CA MET A 1 -13.72 -20.14 -27.15
C MET A 1 -13.91 -18.79 -26.52
N ARG A 2 -15.14 -18.31 -26.32
CA ARG A 2 -15.35 -17.06 -25.58
C ARG A 2 -15.04 -17.24 -24.10
N SER A 3 -14.42 -16.24 -23.48
CA SER A 3 -14.02 -16.29 -22.05
C SER A 3 -15.19 -16.51 -21.11
N GLU A 4 -16.39 -16.06 -21.48
CA GLU A 4 -17.64 -16.25 -20.74
C GLU A 4 -18.05 -17.73 -20.56
N HIS A 5 -17.49 -18.64 -21.36
CA HIS A 5 -17.74 -20.08 -21.23
C HIS A 5 -16.67 -20.80 -20.39
N VAL A 6 -15.60 -20.10 -20.00
CA VAL A 6 -14.40 -20.68 -19.37
C VAL A 6 -14.16 -20.10 -17.98
N LEU A 7 -14.41 -18.81 -17.80
CA LEU A 7 -14.13 -18.07 -16.58
C LEU A 7 -15.41 -17.65 -15.88
N SER A 8 -15.35 -17.50 -14.55
CA SER A 8 -16.48 -16.99 -13.75
C SER A 8 -16.81 -15.52 -14.04
N ALA A 9 -15.85 -14.76 -14.55
CA ALA A 9 -16.03 -13.41 -15.07
C ALA A 9 -15.41 -13.31 -16.47
N PRO A 10 -16.11 -12.74 -17.46
CA PRO A 10 -15.56 -12.59 -18.81
C PRO A 10 -14.38 -11.62 -18.79
N LEU A 11 -13.38 -11.89 -19.63
CA LEU A 11 -12.28 -10.95 -19.87
C LEU A 11 -12.80 -9.78 -20.72
N SER A 12 -12.33 -8.57 -20.44
CA SER A 12 -12.54 -7.44 -21.35
C SER A 12 -11.85 -7.69 -22.69
N GLU A 13 -12.29 -7.02 -23.76
CA GLU A 13 -11.67 -7.13 -25.09
C GLU A 13 -10.15 -6.85 -25.09
N GLU A 14 -9.68 -5.91 -24.27
CA GLU A 14 -8.25 -5.62 -24.11
C GLU A 14 -7.47 -6.84 -23.65
N TRP A 15 -7.93 -7.49 -22.56
CA TRP A 15 -7.33 -8.71 -22.04
C TRP A 15 -7.45 -9.89 -23.01
N ILE A 16 -8.55 -10.00 -23.76
CA ILE A 16 -8.68 -11.02 -24.82
C ILE A 16 -7.62 -10.81 -25.89
N ARG A 17 -7.44 -9.57 -26.37
CA ARG A 17 -6.41 -9.23 -27.37
C ARG A 17 -5.02 -9.54 -26.83
N ARG A 18 -4.71 -9.11 -25.60
CA ARG A 18 -3.41 -9.39 -24.96
C ARG A 18 -3.13 -10.88 -24.81
N CYS A 19 -4.12 -11.67 -24.36
CA CYS A 19 -3.97 -13.12 -24.28
C CYS A 19 -3.79 -13.75 -25.66
N THR A 20 -4.43 -13.21 -26.71
CA THR A 20 -4.27 -13.69 -28.08
C THR A 20 -2.87 -13.41 -28.60
N ASP A 21 -2.38 -12.18 -28.44
CA ASP A 21 -1.05 -11.75 -28.88
C ASP A 21 0.07 -12.55 -28.19
N GLU A 22 -0.12 -12.91 -26.90
CA GLU A 22 0.82 -13.74 -26.13
C GLU A 22 0.73 -15.23 -26.46
N LEU A 23 -0.47 -15.76 -26.74
CA LEU A 23 -0.67 -17.18 -27.00
C LEU A 23 -0.32 -17.57 -28.45
N ALA A 24 -0.59 -16.71 -29.42
CA ALA A 24 -0.35 -16.99 -30.84
C ALA A 24 1.07 -17.47 -31.15
N PRO A 25 2.17 -16.80 -30.72
CA PRO A 25 3.53 -17.27 -31.00
C PRO A 25 3.85 -18.60 -30.30
N ARG A 26 3.19 -18.89 -29.18
CA ARG A 26 3.39 -20.12 -28.38
C ARG A 26 2.74 -21.35 -29.00
N LEU A 27 1.75 -21.18 -29.88
CA LEU A 27 1.05 -22.28 -30.56
C LEU A 27 1.79 -22.82 -31.80
N THR A 28 2.90 -22.20 -32.17
CA THR A 28 3.76 -22.70 -33.25
C THR A 28 4.45 -24.01 -32.86
N GLU A 29 4.99 -24.76 -33.82
CA GLU A 29 5.72 -26.01 -33.56
C GLU A 29 6.90 -25.81 -32.58
N GLN A 30 7.56 -24.64 -32.66
CA GLN A 30 8.66 -24.28 -31.76
C GLN A 30 8.20 -23.64 -30.44
N GLY A 31 6.93 -23.27 -30.35
CA GLY A 31 6.34 -22.72 -29.14
C GLY A 31 6.03 -23.79 -28.10
N ASP A 32 5.71 -23.36 -26.90
CA ASP A 32 5.49 -24.21 -25.72
C ASP A 32 4.00 -24.46 -25.42
N ALA A 33 3.09 -24.10 -26.33
CA ALA A 33 1.65 -24.31 -26.17
C ALA A 33 1.11 -25.31 -27.20
N ARG A 34 0.20 -26.19 -26.75
CA ARG A 34 -0.54 -27.13 -27.62
C ARG A 34 -2.02 -27.00 -27.34
N ALA A 35 -2.80 -26.74 -28.40
CA ALA A 35 -4.24 -26.60 -28.31
C ALA A 35 -4.93 -27.58 -29.25
N PHE A 36 -5.98 -28.22 -28.75
CA PHE A 36 -6.87 -29.08 -29.52
C PHE A 36 -8.28 -28.55 -29.42
N VAL A 37 -8.97 -28.49 -30.56
CA VAL A 37 -10.33 -27.98 -30.68
C VAL A 37 -11.22 -29.03 -31.31
N ILE A 38 -12.48 -29.05 -30.88
CA ILE A 38 -13.54 -29.81 -31.52
C ILE A 38 -14.46 -28.78 -32.16
N ASP A 39 -14.46 -28.73 -33.48
CA ASP A 39 -15.35 -27.87 -34.25
C ASP A 39 -16.70 -28.56 -34.46
N THR A 40 -17.73 -27.74 -34.56
CA THR A 40 -19.06 -28.15 -34.99
C THR A 40 -19.16 -28.01 -36.51
N PRO A 41 -20.18 -28.63 -37.15
CA PRO A 41 -20.36 -28.52 -38.60
C PRO A 41 -20.53 -27.09 -39.14
N ASP A 42 -20.93 -26.13 -38.31
CA ASP A 42 -21.11 -24.73 -38.70
C ASP A 42 -19.84 -23.87 -38.52
N GLY A 43 -18.73 -24.49 -38.10
CA GLY A 43 -17.45 -23.82 -37.88
C GLY A 43 -17.32 -23.14 -36.52
N THR A 44 -18.33 -23.23 -35.65
CA THR A 44 -18.19 -22.82 -34.25
C THR A 44 -17.49 -23.90 -33.42
N MET A 45 -16.80 -23.49 -32.36
CA MET A 45 -16.00 -24.41 -31.55
C MET A 45 -16.83 -25.01 -30.39
N ALA A 46 -17.04 -26.32 -30.40
CA ALA A 46 -17.77 -27.05 -29.36
C ALA A 46 -16.94 -27.26 -28.09
N ALA A 47 -15.66 -27.61 -28.22
CA ALA A 47 -14.78 -27.83 -27.08
C ALA A 47 -13.33 -27.48 -27.41
N CYS A 48 -12.53 -27.20 -26.38
CA CYS A 48 -11.08 -27.07 -26.53
C CYS A 48 -10.32 -27.53 -25.29
N ALA A 49 -9.07 -27.93 -25.48
CA ALA A 49 -8.09 -28.15 -24.43
C ALA A 49 -6.78 -27.45 -24.82
N LEU A 50 -6.14 -26.77 -23.86
CA LEU A 50 -4.87 -26.06 -24.02
C LEU A 50 -3.89 -26.53 -22.94
N GLY A 51 -2.72 -26.99 -23.37
CA GLY A 51 -1.59 -27.32 -22.50
C GLY A 51 -0.42 -26.35 -22.71
N LEU A 52 0.27 -26.01 -21.63
CA LEU A 52 1.50 -25.22 -21.63
C LEU A 52 2.66 -26.05 -21.09
N ILE A 53 3.68 -26.24 -21.90
CA ILE A 53 4.91 -26.96 -21.60
C ILE A 53 5.87 -25.99 -20.91
N HIS A 54 6.55 -26.44 -19.86
CA HIS A 54 7.56 -25.64 -19.18
C HIS A 54 8.70 -26.51 -18.65
N PRO A 55 9.93 -25.97 -18.61
CA PRO A 55 11.08 -26.71 -18.10
C PRO A 55 11.02 -26.85 -16.57
N VAL A 56 11.46 -28.00 -16.09
CA VAL A 56 11.68 -28.34 -14.68
C VAL A 56 13.02 -29.07 -14.54
N LEU A 57 13.55 -29.20 -13.32
CA LEU A 57 14.75 -30.01 -13.11
C LEU A 57 14.44 -31.49 -13.42
N PRO A 58 15.30 -32.23 -14.14
CA PRO A 58 15.07 -33.64 -14.40
C PRO A 58 14.92 -34.48 -13.13
N ALA A 59 14.00 -35.43 -13.15
CA ALA A 59 13.83 -36.42 -12.08
C ALA A 59 13.46 -37.79 -12.69
N PRO A 60 13.56 -38.89 -11.94
CA PRO A 60 13.21 -40.22 -12.46
C PRO A 60 11.80 -40.32 -13.09
N ALA A 61 10.82 -39.59 -12.56
CA ALA A 61 9.45 -39.55 -13.10
C ALA A 61 9.31 -38.68 -14.36
N TYR A 62 10.26 -37.79 -14.63
CA TYR A 62 10.28 -36.86 -15.77
C TYR A 62 11.73 -36.59 -16.21
N PRO A 63 12.37 -37.57 -16.87
CA PRO A 63 13.81 -37.55 -17.13
C PRO A 63 14.24 -36.45 -18.12
N ARG A 64 13.31 -35.90 -18.90
CA ARG A 64 13.57 -34.80 -19.82
C ARG A 64 13.50 -33.42 -19.18
N GLY A 65 13.12 -33.34 -17.90
CA GLY A 65 12.94 -32.06 -17.23
C GLY A 65 11.83 -31.21 -17.86
N LEU A 66 10.73 -31.86 -18.29
CA LEU A 66 9.58 -31.19 -18.88
C LEU A 66 8.32 -31.53 -18.11
N ALA A 67 7.50 -30.51 -17.87
CA ALA A 67 6.15 -30.63 -17.35
C ALA A 67 5.16 -29.90 -18.27
N ALA A 68 3.93 -30.37 -18.32
CA ALA A 68 2.85 -29.68 -19.02
C ALA A 68 1.70 -29.39 -18.07
N ARG A 69 1.27 -28.13 -18.06
CA ARG A 69 0.08 -27.70 -17.34
C ARG A 69 -1.10 -27.64 -18.30
N VAL A 70 -2.14 -28.41 -18.03
CA VAL A 70 -3.45 -28.22 -18.69
C VAL A 70 -4.01 -26.90 -18.17
N HIS A 71 -3.96 -25.88 -19.03
CA HIS A 71 -4.27 -24.51 -18.68
C HIS A 71 -5.75 -24.20 -18.82
N VAL A 72 -6.36 -24.67 -19.92
CA VAL A 72 -7.79 -24.48 -20.21
C VAL A 72 -8.38 -25.77 -20.74
N VAL A 73 -9.53 -26.14 -20.21
CA VAL A 73 -10.44 -27.12 -20.80
C VAL A 73 -11.82 -26.53 -20.75
N ALA A 74 -12.47 -26.45 -21.90
CA ALA A 74 -13.78 -25.85 -21.95
C ALA A 74 -14.67 -26.51 -23.00
N THR A 75 -15.97 -26.48 -22.73
CA THR A 75 -16.99 -27.01 -23.63
C THR A 75 -18.15 -26.02 -23.65
N HIS A 76 -18.54 -25.61 -24.85
CA HIS A 76 -19.65 -24.70 -25.08
C HIS A 76 -20.93 -25.28 -24.44
N PRO A 77 -21.75 -24.45 -23.75
CA PRO A 77 -22.90 -24.92 -22.97
C PRO A 77 -23.80 -25.93 -23.70
N ASP A 78 -24.15 -25.66 -24.96
CA ASP A 78 -25.05 -26.49 -25.77
C ASP A 78 -24.49 -27.88 -26.11
N PHE A 79 -23.18 -28.06 -25.95
CA PHE A 79 -22.44 -29.27 -26.29
C PHE A 79 -21.89 -30.01 -25.04
N ARG A 80 -22.25 -29.56 -23.82
CA ARG A 80 -21.87 -30.21 -22.57
C ARG A 80 -22.50 -31.60 -22.44
N ARG A 81 -21.90 -32.46 -21.60
CA ARG A 81 -22.34 -33.84 -21.32
C ARG A 81 -22.34 -34.78 -22.54
N ARG A 82 -21.62 -34.43 -23.61
CA ARG A 82 -21.44 -35.27 -24.82
C ARG A 82 -20.06 -35.93 -24.92
N GLY A 83 -19.23 -35.81 -23.87
CA GLY A 83 -17.88 -36.38 -23.84
C GLY A 83 -16.79 -35.54 -24.52
N TYR A 84 -17.11 -34.38 -25.09
CA TYR A 84 -16.15 -33.54 -25.81
C TYR A 84 -14.98 -33.03 -24.96
N ALA A 85 -15.20 -32.68 -23.69
CA ALA A 85 -14.11 -32.33 -22.78
C ALA A 85 -13.12 -33.49 -22.61
N ARG A 86 -13.63 -34.72 -22.43
CA ARG A 86 -12.78 -35.93 -22.32
C ARG A 86 -11.97 -36.13 -23.59
N ALA A 87 -12.62 -36.08 -24.76
CA ALA A 87 -11.95 -36.24 -26.03
C ALA A 87 -10.83 -35.20 -26.23
N ALA A 88 -11.12 -33.90 -26.03
CA ALA A 88 -10.14 -32.84 -26.21
C ALA A 88 -8.94 -32.97 -25.25
N VAL A 89 -9.18 -33.29 -23.97
CA VAL A 89 -8.10 -33.47 -22.98
C VAL A 89 -7.29 -34.73 -23.25
N SER A 90 -7.92 -35.86 -23.57
CA SER A 90 -7.20 -37.08 -23.92
C SER A 90 -6.28 -36.85 -25.11
N THR A 91 -6.78 -36.24 -26.19
CA THR A 91 -5.95 -35.91 -27.36
C THR A 91 -4.79 -34.99 -27.01
N LEU A 92 -5.02 -33.99 -26.15
CA LEU A 92 -3.95 -33.11 -25.66
C LEU A 92 -2.87 -33.91 -24.91
N LEU A 93 -3.26 -34.77 -23.97
CA LEU A 93 -2.33 -35.57 -23.18
C LEU A 93 -1.55 -36.57 -24.04
N ASP A 94 -2.23 -37.23 -24.98
CA ASP A 94 -1.61 -38.16 -25.92
C ASP A 94 -0.57 -37.46 -26.79
N HIS A 95 -0.86 -36.25 -27.27
CA HIS A 95 0.10 -35.46 -28.03
C HIS A 95 1.29 -35.00 -27.19
N LEU A 96 1.02 -34.45 -26.00
CA LEU A 96 2.09 -34.02 -25.07
C LEU A 96 3.00 -35.17 -24.65
N SER A 97 2.46 -36.39 -24.51
CA SER A 97 3.26 -37.57 -24.17
C SER A 97 3.97 -38.17 -25.39
N GLY A 98 3.27 -38.32 -26.51
CA GLY A 98 3.79 -39.03 -27.69
C GLY A 98 4.74 -38.20 -28.55
N VAL A 99 4.49 -36.90 -28.67
CA VAL A 99 5.24 -35.98 -29.54
C VAL A 99 6.19 -35.11 -28.72
N GLU A 100 5.69 -34.49 -27.66
CA GLU A 100 6.49 -33.56 -26.82
C GLU A 100 7.27 -34.30 -25.71
N HIS A 101 6.96 -35.59 -25.52
CA HIS A 101 7.61 -36.47 -24.54
C HIS A 101 7.58 -35.96 -23.10
N VAL A 102 6.50 -35.26 -22.76
CA VAL A 102 6.17 -34.85 -21.39
C VAL A 102 5.62 -36.05 -20.64
N THR A 103 6.08 -36.23 -19.39
CA THR A 103 5.59 -37.29 -18.50
C THR A 103 5.03 -36.75 -17.17
N LEU A 104 5.24 -35.46 -16.88
CA LEU A 104 4.65 -34.77 -15.73
C LEU A 104 3.52 -33.85 -16.20
N PHE A 105 2.30 -34.10 -15.70
CA PHE A 105 1.11 -33.32 -16.04
C PHE A 105 0.51 -32.65 -14.81
N GLU A 106 0.17 -31.37 -14.92
CA GLU A 106 -0.45 -30.59 -13.86
C GLU A 106 -1.76 -29.97 -14.33
N LEU A 107 -2.74 -29.84 -13.44
CA LEU A 107 -3.96 -29.09 -13.74
C LEU A 107 -4.59 -28.52 -12.47
N HIS A 108 -5.48 -27.54 -12.66
CA HIS A 108 -6.40 -27.10 -11.62
C HIS A 108 -7.81 -27.54 -12.01
N ALA A 109 -8.44 -28.35 -11.17
CA ALA A 109 -9.80 -28.85 -11.40
C ALA A 109 -10.79 -28.21 -10.42
N SER A 110 -11.91 -27.71 -10.94
CA SER A 110 -13.10 -27.44 -10.13
C SER A 110 -13.65 -28.76 -9.57
N GLY A 111 -14.42 -28.69 -8.46
CA GLY A 111 -15.02 -29.88 -7.85
C GLY A 111 -15.83 -30.74 -8.83
N GLU A 112 -16.58 -30.09 -9.72
CA GLU A 112 -17.39 -30.75 -10.76
C GLU A 112 -16.54 -31.48 -11.82
N ALA A 113 -15.33 -30.98 -12.13
CA ALA A 113 -14.46 -31.55 -13.15
C ALA A 113 -13.50 -32.63 -12.60
N GLN A 114 -13.32 -32.73 -11.28
CA GLN A 114 -12.42 -33.70 -10.66
C GLN A 114 -12.66 -35.16 -11.07
N PRO A 115 -13.91 -35.69 -11.17
CA PRO A 115 -14.14 -37.07 -11.57
C PRO A 115 -13.55 -37.42 -12.94
N LEU A 116 -13.72 -36.52 -13.92
CA LEU A 116 -13.15 -36.69 -15.26
C LEU A 116 -11.62 -36.83 -15.21
N TYR A 117 -10.93 -35.95 -14.47
CA TYR A 117 -9.47 -35.99 -14.41
C TYR A 117 -8.96 -37.20 -13.63
N ARG A 118 -9.68 -37.67 -12.60
CA ARG A 118 -9.31 -38.92 -11.89
C ARG A 118 -9.38 -40.14 -12.81
N GLU A 119 -10.40 -40.23 -13.67
CA GLU A 119 -10.50 -41.30 -14.68
C GLU A 119 -9.34 -41.27 -15.69
N LEU A 120 -8.79 -40.08 -15.96
CA LEU A 120 -7.61 -39.88 -16.81
C LEU A 120 -6.28 -40.12 -16.07
N GLY A 121 -6.32 -40.54 -14.80
CA GLY A 121 -5.14 -40.89 -14.01
C GLY A 121 -4.57 -39.75 -13.16
N PHE A 122 -5.20 -38.58 -13.10
CA PHE A 122 -4.77 -37.51 -12.20
C PHE A 122 -5.10 -37.83 -10.74
N THR A 123 -4.15 -37.55 -9.86
CA THR A 123 -4.33 -37.63 -8.40
C THR A 123 -4.22 -36.24 -7.78
N GLY A 124 -4.98 -36.00 -6.70
CA GLY A 124 -4.92 -34.73 -5.98
C GLY A 124 -3.66 -34.65 -5.11
N SER A 125 -3.01 -33.47 -5.05
CA SER A 125 -1.88 -33.20 -4.17
C SER A 125 -2.29 -32.24 -3.05
N PRO A 126 -2.31 -32.68 -1.77
CA PRO A 126 -2.58 -31.80 -0.64
C PRO A 126 -1.43 -30.82 -0.34
N ALA A 127 -0.26 -31.02 -0.95
CA ALA A 127 0.95 -30.22 -0.72
C ALA A 127 1.10 -29.00 -1.66
N LEU A 128 0.21 -28.83 -2.64
CA LEU A 128 0.32 -27.72 -3.59
C LEU A 128 -0.20 -26.42 -2.96
N MET A 129 0.68 -25.43 -2.81
CA MET A 129 0.35 -24.08 -2.37
C MET A 129 0.52 -23.08 -3.52
N ARG A 130 -0.36 -22.08 -3.60
CA ARG A 130 -0.34 -21.04 -4.64
C ARG A 130 -0.47 -19.65 -4.01
N MET A 131 0.33 -18.69 -4.51
CA MET A 131 0.24 -17.27 -4.17
C MET A 131 0.20 -16.45 -5.47
N THR A 132 -0.50 -15.32 -5.48
CA THR A 132 -0.42 -14.31 -6.55
C THR A 132 -0.09 -12.97 -5.91
N ARG A 133 1.03 -12.37 -6.33
CA ARG A 133 1.41 -11.00 -5.93
C ARG A 133 1.15 -10.10 -7.12
N LEU A 134 0.24 -9.15 -6.97
CA LEU A 134 0.01 -8.11 -7.96
C LEU A 134 0.90 -6.92 -7.58
N ALA A 135 1.70 -6.43 -8.53
CA ALA A 135 2.35 -5.14 -8.36
C ALA A 135 1.28 -4.04 -8.41
N GLU A 136 1.37 -3.01 -7.57
CA GLU A 136 0.47 -1.86 -7.65
C GLU A 136 0.67 -1.14 -9.00
N PRO A 137 -0.41 -0.73 -9.69
CA PRO A 137 -0.30 -0.11 -11.00
C PRO A 137 0.31 1.30 -10.86
N ALA A 138 1.41 1.54 -11.57
CA ALA A 138 2.04 2.85 -11.66
C ALA A 138 1.24 3.82 -12.57
N PRO A 139 1.24 5.14 -12.31
CA PRO A 139 0.49 6.12 -13.09
C PRO A 139 1.10 6.33 -14.50
N ALA A 140 0.25 6.45 -15.53
CA ALA A 140 0.61 6.74 -16.93
C ALA A 140 1.11 8.18 -17.11
N SER A 141 2.05 8.58 -17.98
CA SER A 141 2.79 8.00 -19.11
C SER A 141 4.03 8.89 -19.43
N ALA A 142 5.13 8.34 -19.98
CA ALA A 142 5.85 8.90 -21.16
C ALA A 142 7.13 8.10 -21.46
N THR A 143 7.27 7.69 -22.74
CA THR A 143 8.50 7.40 -23.52
C THR A 143 9.67 6.63 -22.89
N GLU A 144 10.04 5.57 -23.59
CA GLU A 144 11.24 4.73 -23.45
C GLU A 144 12.46 5.41 -22.79
N SER A 145 12.70 5.04 -21.53
CA SER A 145 14.05 4.95 -20.98
C SER A 145 14.00 3.90 -19.89
N SER A 146 14.74 2.80 -20.05
CA SER A 146 14.97 1.83 -18.98
C SER A 146 15.28 2.59 -17.68
N PRO A 147 14.57 2.38 -16.56
CA PRO A 147 14.88 3.12 -15.35
C PRO A 147 16.21 2.58 -14.84
N THR A 148 17.28 3.32 -15.14
CA THR A 148 18.49 3.31 -14.33
C THR A 148 18.02 3.52 -12.90
N TRP A 149 18.05 2.46 -12.08
CA TRP A 149 17.85 2.59 -10.65
C TRP A 149 18.87 3.63 -10.17
N LEU A 150 18.38 4.81 -9.81
CA LEU A 150 19.21 5.80 -9.18
C LEU A 150 19.70 5.19 -7.87
N PRO A 151 21.01 5.29 -7.54
CA PRO A 151 21.49 5.02 -6.20
C PRO A 151 20.58 5.71 -5.17
N PRO A 152 20.34 5.11 -3.99
CA PRO A 152 19.39 5.62 -3.00
C PRO A 152 19.55 7.11 -2.70
N GLU A 153 20.77 7.63 -2.70
CA GLU A 153 21.09 9.04 -2.46
C GLU A 153 20.58 9.93 -3.61
N GLN A 154 20.75 9.49 -4.86
CA GLN A 154 20.25 10.20 -6.03
C GLN A 154 18.72 10.14 -6.12
N TYR A 155 18.11 8.99 -5.78
CA TYR A 155 16.66 8.89 -5.66
C TYR A 155 16.12 9.79 -4.55
N ALA A 156 16.79 9.84 -3.40
CA ALA A 156 16.40 10.70 -2.29
C ALA A 156 16.32 12.17 -2.70
N GLU A 157 17.18 12.65 -3.62
CA GLU A 157 17.12 14.00 -4.17
C GLU A 157 15.92 14.25 -5.09
N THR A 158 15.30 13.20 -5.64
CA THR A 158 14.12 13.33 -6.51
C THR A 158 12.79 13.32 -5.76
N VAL A 159 12.77 12.87 -4.51
CA VAL A 159 11.53 12.77 -3.72
C VAL A 159 11.27 14.04 -2.91
N LEU A 160 10.02 14.20 -2.48
CA LEU A 160 9.59 15.30 -1.62
C LEU A 160 10.56 15.50 -0.45
N LYS A 161 11.09 16.71 -0.33
CA LYS A 161 11.80 17.16 0.86
C LYS A 161 10.80 17.90 1.75
N ALA A 162 10.75 17.50 3.01
CA ALA A 162 9.93 18.16 4.01
C ALA A 162 10.76 18.41 5.27
N THR A 163 10.53 19.57 5.90
CA THR A 163 10.93 19.77 7.29
C THR A 163 9.96 19.02 8.19
N ALA A 164 10.43 18.60 9.35
CA ALA A 164 9.59 17.91 10.32
C ALA A 164 9.71 18.55 11.70
N PHE A 165 8.61 18.59 12.45
CA PHE A 165 8.58 19.11 13.82
C PHE A 165 7.72 18.21 14.72
N ALA A 166 7.90 18.33 16.03
CA ALA A 166 7.03 17.65 16.97
C ALA A 166 6.80 18.48 18.23
N CYS A 167 5.57 18.43 18.74
CA CYS A 167 5.15 19.22 19.89
C CYS A 167 4.48 18.38 20.97
N LEU A 168 4.49 18.92 22.19
CA LEU A 168 3.74 18.46 23.35
C LEU A 168 2.61 19.42 23.65
N TYR A 169 1.42 18.86 23.86
CA TYR A 169 0.25 19.57 24.34
C TYR A 169 0.07 19.31 25.83
N PHE A 170 0.23 20.34 26.66
CA PHE A 170 0.03 20.27 28.10
C PHE A 170 -1.24 20.97 28.54
N THR A 171 -1.81 20.46 29.64
CA THR A 171 -2.95 21.09 30.33
C THR A 171 -2.65 21.26 31.81
N ASP A 172 -3.29 22.21 32.48
CA ASP A 172 -3.31 22.24 33.95
C ASP A 172 -4.34 21.26 34.54
N GLU A 173 -4.45 21.27 35.86
CA GLU A 173 -5.39 20.42 36.60
C GLU A 173 -6.87 20.68 36.25
N ASP A 174 -7.18 21.85 35.68
CA ASP A 174 -8.50 22.28 35.22
C ASP A 174 -8.69 22.08 33.70
N ASP A 175 -7.83 21.28 33.05
CA ASP A 175 -7.81 21.00 31.61
C ASP A 175 -7.58 22.24 30.71
N ARG A 176 -6.96 23.30 31.24
CA ARG A 176 -6.66 24.51 30.47
C ARG A 176 -5.36 24.36 29.67
N PRO A 177 -5.35 24.68 28.36
CA PRO A 177 -4.14 24.61 27.54
C PRO A 177 -3.04 25.55 28.01
N LEU A 178 -1.81 25.03 28.01
CA LEU A 178 -0.57 25.78 28.21
C LEU A 178 0.03 26.17 26.86
N GLN A 179 0.47 27.42 26.72
CA GLN A 179 1.22 27.90 25.55
C GLN A 179 2.43 28.73 25.99
N LEU A 180 3.45 28.73 25.13
CA LEU A 180 4.64 29.56 25.26
C LEU A 180 4.53 30.78 24.33
N HIS A 181 4.97 31.95 24.79
CA HIS A 181 5.04 33.15 23.97
C HIS A 181 6.38 33.18 23.22
N SER A 182 6.35 33.27 21.89
CA SER A 182 7.55 33.30 21.06
C SER A 182 8.16 34.71 20.99
N VAL A 183 9.47 34.83 21.20
CA VAL A 183 10.19 36.11 21.09
C VAL A 183 10.55 36.49 19.65
N TYR A 184 10.44 35.55 18.70
CA TYR A 184 10.89 35.72 17.32
C TYR A 184 9.74 35.66 16.29
N SER A 185 8.53 35.27 16.69
CA SER A 185 7.38 35.13 15.80
C SER A 185 6.22 36.07 16.15
N PRO A 186 6.26 37.34 15.72
CA PRO A 186 5.16 38.28 15.96
C PRO A 186 3.83 37.87 15.32
N ALA A 187 3.88 37.12 14.21
CA ALA A 187 2.70 36.66 13.50
C ALA A 187 2.03 35.46 14.18
N HIS A 188 2.81 34.61 14.85
CA HIS A 188 2.35 33.43 15.59
C HIS A 188 2.88 33.47 17.02
N PRO A 189 2.39 34.42 17.85
CA PRO A 189 3.02 34.77 19.12
C PRO A 189 2.88 33.70 20.20
N TRP A 190 1.93 32.76 20.08
CA TRP A 190 1.72 31.70 21.07
C TRP A 190 1.83 30.33 20.43
N GLN A 191 2.70 29.48 20.98
CA GLN A 191 3.10 28.20 20.40
C GLN A 191 2.96 27.07 21.40
N LEU A 192 2.81 25.85 20.88
CA LEU A 192 2.93 24.63 21.68
C LEU A 192 4.39 24.44 22.07
N VAL A 193 4.64 23.67 23.13
CA VAL A 193 6.00 23.27 23.50
C VAL A 193 6.52 22.32 22.43
N GLY A 194 7.60 22.65 21.74
CA GLY A 194 8.11 21.82 20.66
C GLY A 194 8.78 22.58 19.52
N GLY A 195 9.60 21.85 18.79
CA GLY A 195 10.47 22.40 17.77
C GLY A 195 10.76 21.44 16.63
N THR A 196 11.80 21.78 15.88
CA THR A 196 12.18 21.07 14.66
C THR A 196 12.86 19.74 15.01
N MET A 197 12.58 18.71 14.21
CA MET A 197 13.21 17.40 14.37
C MET A 197 14.68 17.43 13.94
N ASP A 198 15.55 16.90 14.78
CA ASP A 198 16.94 16.68 14.43
C ASP A 198 17.12 15.43 13.58
N LYS A 199 18.26 15.36 12.88
CA LYS A 199 18.58 14.24 12.01
C LYS A 199 18.67 12.94 12.81
N GLY A 200 17.79 12.00 12.49
CA GLY A 200 17.77 10.65 13.08
C GLY A 200 16.85 10.52 14.29
N GLU A 201 16.21 11.60 14.74
CA GLU A 201 15.20 11.54 15.80
C GLU A 201 13.86 11.02 15.27
N ARG A 202 13.16 10.28 16.13
CA ARG A 202 11.73 9.99 15.97
C ARG A 202 10.93 11.19 16.49
N PRO A 203 9.72 11.45 15.96
CA PRO A 203 8.90 12.58 16.39
C PRO A 203 8.64 12.64 17.90
N TRP A 204 8.47 11.50 18.56
CA TRP A 204 8.33 11.46 20.02
C TRP A 204 9.61 11.85 20.77
N GLU A 205 10.77 11.46 20.24
CA GLU A 205 12.07 11.80 20.84
C GLU A 205 12.31 13.32 20.74
N THR A 206 12.00 13.91 19.58
CA THR A 206 12.00 15.37 19.38
C THR A 206 11.07 16.06 20.37
N ALA A 207 9.80 15.65 20.46
CA ALA A 207 8.84 16.27 21.38
C ALA A 207 9.31 16.25 22.84
N VAL A 208 9.92 15.13 23.28
CA VAL A 208 10.47 15.00 24.64
C VAL A 208 11.72 15.86 24.85
N ARG A 209 12.62 15.92 23.86
CA ARG A 209 13.82 16.77 23.90
C ARG A 209 13.43 18.24 24.02
N GLU A 210 12.59 18.71 23.10
CA GLU A 210 12.11 20.10 23.08
C GLU A 210 11.35 20.45 24.35
N GLY A 211 10.51 19.53 24.85
CA GLY A 211 9.84 19.68 26.15
C GLY A 211 10.83 19.99 27.29
N ARG A 212 11.96 19.30 27.31
CA ARG A 212 13.01 19.51 28.31
C ARG A 212 13.78 20.81 28.07
N GLU A 213 14.11 21.12 26.82
CA GLU A 213 14.91 22.28 26.43
C GLU A 213 14.15 23.59 26.64
N GLU A 214 12.91 23.67 26.16
CA GLU A 214 12.09 24.89 26.22
C GLU A 214 11.44 25.15 27.59
N THR A 215 11.22 24.12 28.41
CA THR A 215 10.44 24.26 29.66
C THR A 215 11.06 23.61 30.89
N GLY A 216 12.06 22.74 30.73
CA GLY A 216 12.60 21.90 31.80
C GLY A 216 11.68 20.74 32.22
N LEU A 217 10.54 20.54 31.56
CA LEU A 217 9.61 19.45 31.86
C LEU A 217 10.05 18.14 31.22
N THR A 218 9.88 17.04 31.94
CA THR A 218 10.12 15.69 31.42
C THR A 218 8.79 14.96 31.27
N VAL A 219 8.47 14.51 30.07
CA VAL A 219 7.32 13.64 29.81
C VAL A 219 7.75 12.18 29.88
N SER A 220 6.90 11.34 30.45
CA SER A 220 7.16 9.90 30.62
C SER A 220 5.93 9.10 30.20
N GLY A 221 6.17 7.88 29.71
CA GLY A 221 5.12 6.99 29.22
C GLY A 221 5.10 6.84 27.71
N PRO A 222 4.18 6.01 27.17
CA PRO A 222 4.05 5.81 25.74
C PRO A 222 3.49 7.05 25.04
N PRO A 223 3.90 7.36 23.80
CA PRO A 223 3.37 8.49 23.04
C PRO A 223 1.87 8.32 22.78
N ARG A 224 1.10 9.37 23.02
CA ARG A 224 -0.30 9.48 22.59
C ARG A 224 -0.42 10.61 21.58
N LEU A 225 -0.66 10.26 20.31
CA LEU A 225 -0.80 11.23 19.23
C LEU A 225 -2.16 11.96 19.36
N LEU A 226 -2.12 13.28 19.32
CA LEU A 226 -3.31 14.14 19.29
C LEU A 226 -3.54 14.73 17.91
N ALA A 227 -2.47 15.00 17.16
CA ALA A 227 -2.59 15.56 15.82
C ALA A 227 -1.48 15.13 14.88
N SER A 228 -1.82 14.94 13.61
CA SER A 228 -0.88 14.95 12.50
C SER A 228 -1.09 16.19 11.63
N VAL A 229 0.03 16.78 11.20
CA VAL A 229 0.07 18.06 10.52
C VAL A 229 0.79 17.90 9.20
N TYR A 230 0.20 18.46 8.14
CA TYR A 230 0.88 18.63 6.86
C TYR A 230 0.65 20.05 6.35
N GLY A 231 1.75 20.78 6.13
CA GLY A 231 1.76 22.13 5.57
C GLY A 231 2.44 22.13 4.20
N LEU A 232 1.87 22.89 3.27
CA LEU A 232 2.42 23.14 1.96
C LEU A 232 3.60 24.13 2.03
N PRO A 233 4.54 24.09 1.07
CA PRO A 233 5.58 25.10 0.93
C PRO A 233 4.96 26.50 0.77
N GLY A 234 5.55 27.49 1.42
CA GLY A 234 5.12 28.90 1.39
C GLY A 234 6.20 29.84 0.88
N ALA A 235 5.89 31.13 0.76
CA ALA A 235 6.83 32.14 0.28
C ALA A 235 8.08 32.27 1.18
N GLU A 236 7.92 32.05 2.48
CA GLU A 236 9.00 32.13 3.48
C GLU A 236 9.68 30.77 3.74
N TRP A 237 9.02 29.66 3.38
CA TRP A 237 9.49 28.30 3.65
C TRP A 237 9.41 27.41 2.40
N PRO A 238 10.56 27.03 1.81
CA PRO A 238 10.60 26.40 0.48
C PRO A 238 10.22 24.90 0.46
N TYR A 239 10.08 24.28 1.63
CA TYR A 239 9.76 22.86 1.77
C TYR A 239 8.41 22.66 2.44
N SER A 240 7.74 21.54 2.16
CA SER A 240 6.57 21.12 2.94
C SER A 240 6.97 20.90 4.38
N THR A 241 6.00 20.99 5.30
CA THR A 241 6.23 20.71 6.72
C THR A 241 5.36 19.56 7.19
N ILE A 242 5.94 18.63 7.94
CA ILE A 242 5.23 17.52 8.57
C ILE A 242 5.34 17.67 10.08
N GLY A 243 4.22 17.60 10.80
CA GLY A 243 4.21 17.78 12.24
C GLY A 243 3.44 16.69 12.98
N MET A 244 3.83 16.45 14.22
CA MET A 244 3.09 15.59 15.14
C MET A 244 2.91 16.30 16.48
N VAL A 245 1.70 16.28 17.02
CA VAL A 245 1.41 16.80 18.37
C VAL A 245 1.04 15.63 19.26
N PHE A 246 1.72 15.50 20.39
CA PHE A 246 1.49 14.46 21.38
C PHE A 246 0.90 15.02 22.67
N ASP A 247 0.17 14.18 23.41
CA ASP A 247 -0.31 14.51 24.75
C ASP A 247 0.88 14.55 25.72
N GLY A 248 1.22 15.76 26.19
CA GLY A 248 2.23 15.98 27.23
C GLY A 248 1.70 15.70 28.63
N GLY A 249 0.38 15.56 28.77
CA GLY A 249 -0.28 15.23 30.03
C GLY A 249 -0.79 16.46 30.79
N ARG A 250 -1.15 16.19 32.05
CA ARG A 250 -1.72 17.17 32.98
C ARG A 250 -0.65 17.60 33.98
N LEU A 251 -0.37 18.91 34.04
CA LEU A 251 0.63 19.52 34.91
C LEU A 251 -0.02 20.07 36.17
N THR A 252 0.63 19.81 37.31
CA THR A 252 0.27 20.45 38.58
C THR A 252 0.68 21.91 38.60
N ALA A 253 0.03 22.72 39.45
CA ALA A 253 0.44 24.10 39.66
C ALA A 253 1.92 24.25 40.09
N ALA A 254 2.48 23.25 40.78
CA ALA A 254 3.90 23.24 41.16
C ALA A 254 4.82 23.02 39.95
N GLN A 255 4.47 22.11 39.04
CA GLN A 255 5.22 21.90 37.80
C GLN A 255 5.19 23.14 36.91
N ILE A 256 4.03 23.78 36.76
CA ILE A 256 3.88 25.00 35.94
C ILE A 256 4.77 26.13 36.50
N ARG A 257 4.80 26.33 37.82
CA ARG A 257 5.70 27.32 38.45
C ARG A 257 7.18 26.98 38.33
N GLY A 258 7.51 25.71 38.12
CA GLY A 258 8.88 25.23 37.94
C GLY A 258 9.39 25.31 36.50
N ILE A 259 8.54 25.71 35.54
CA ILE A 259 8.93 25.88 34.15
C ILE A 259 10.05 26.90 34.06
N THR A 260 11.13 26.52 33.38
CA THR A 260 12.25 27.40 33.05
C THR A 260 12.29 27.52 31.53
N LEU A 261 12.01 28.72 31.03
CA LEU A 261 11.99 29.00 29.60
C LEU A 261 13.40 29.23 29.06
N ASP A 262 13.65 28.79 27.82
CA ASP A 262 14.80 29.29 27.06
C ASP A 262 14.51 30.73 26.61
N PRO A 263 15.24 31.74 27.15
CA PRO A 263 14.99 33.15 26.83
C PRO A 263 15.32 33.53 25.38
N GLN A 264 16.01 32.67 24.61
CA GLN A 264 16.25 32.89 23.18
C GLN A 264 15.01 32.61 22.33
N GLU A 265 14.08 31.80 22.84
CA GLU A 265 12.90 31.34 22.10
C GLU A 265 11.59 31.84 22.72
N HIS A 266 11.52 31.85 24.06
CA HIS A 266 10.30 32.12 24.79
C HIS A 266 10.54 33.01 26.03
N ASP A 267 9.69 34.02 26.22
CA ASP A 267 9.77 34.95 27.36
C ASP A 267 8.59 34.84 28.33
N GLU A 268 7.52 34.16 27.94
CA GLU A 268 6.32 34.02 28.77
C GLU A 268 5.67 32.63 28.60
N VAL A 269 5.12 32.10 29.69
CA VAL A 269 4.23 30.93 29.68
C VAL A 269 2.87 31.33 30.22
N ARG A 270 1.80 30.92 29.55
CA ARG A 270 0.42 31.14 30.01
C ARG A 270 -0.39 29.85 29.96
N VAL A 271 -1.30 29.76 30.92
CA VAL A 271 -2.30 28.71 31.01
C VAL A 271 -3.66 29.38 31.13
N LEU A 272 -4.51 29.22 30.11
CA LEU A 272 -5.80 29.90 30.03
C LEU A 272 -6.89 28.93 29.62
N PRO A 273 -8.16 29.14 30.04
CA PRO A 273 -9.28 28.43 29.44
C PRO A 273 -9.26 28.59 27.92
N LEU A 274 -9.64 27.57 27.15
CA LEU A 274 -9.53 27.58 25.69
C LEU A 274 -10.04 28.89 25.09
N ALA A 275 -11.25 29.31 25.46
CA ALA A 275 -11.87 30.53 24.92
C ALA A 275 -11.04 31.82 25.13
N GLY A 276 -10.18 31.86 26.15
CA GLY A 276 -9.28 32.99 26.40
C GLY A 276 -8.19 33.15 25.34
N TRP A 277 -7.79 32.08 24.68
CA TRP A 277 -6.75 32.11 23.63
C TRP A 277 -7.21 32.77 22.34
N LYS A 278 -8.53 32.81 22.08
CA LYS A 278 -9.11 33.37 20.85
C LYS A 278 -8.72 34.84 20.62
N ALA A 279 -8.50 35.59 21.69
CA ALA A 279 -8.12 37.01 21.61
C ALA A 279 -6.60 37.22 21.49
N LEU A 280 -5.79 36.19 21.73
CA LEU A 280 -4.33 36.26 21.79
C LEU A 280 -3.64 35.63 20.58
N MET A 281 -4.39 34.89 19.76
CA MET A 281 -3.87 34.12 18.63
C MET A 281 -4.57 34.52 17.33
N PRO A 282 -3.87 34.40 16.18
CA PRO A 282 -4.52 34.38 14.89
C PRO A 282 -5.64 33.33 14.83
N PRO A 283 -6.71 33.55 14.04
CA PRO A 283 -7.83 32.61 13.95
C PRO A 283 -7.42 31.17 13.61
N ARG A 284 -6.41 30.99 12.75
CA ARG A 284 -5.90 29.66 12.36
C ARG A 284 -5.19 28.95 13.51
N ASP A 285 -4.39 29.66 14.29
CA ASP A 285 -3.69 29.10 15.45
C ASP A 285 -4.68 28.70 16.55
N PHE A 286 -5.69 29.54 16.78
CA PHE A 286 -6.77 29.21 17.69
C PHE A 286 -7.56 27.97 17.24
N ALA A 287 -7.83 27.84 15.94
CA ALA A 287 -8.51 26.66 15.38
C ALA A 287 -7.67 25.37 15.57
N ARG A 288 -6.35 25.45 15.36
CA ARG A 288 -5.41 24.35 15.61
C ARG A 288 -5.44 23.94 17.08
N LEU A 289 -5.31 24.90 18.00
CA LEU A 289 -5.37 24.65 19.44
C LEU A 289 -6.68 23.98 19.85
N SER A 290 -7.81 24.50 19.37
CA SER A 290 -9.14 23.98 19.69
C SER A 290 -9.32 22.53 19.27
N ALA A 291 -8.79 22.16 18.10
CA ALA A 291 -8.92 20.79 17.59
C ALA A 291 -7.92 19.82 18.24
N VAL A 292 -6.75 20.28 18.72
CA VAL A 292 -5.87 19.46 19.58
C VAL A 292 -6.54 19.19 20.93
N GLU A 293 -7.21 20.17 21.53
CA GLU A 293 -7.98 19.96 22.77
C GLU A 293 -9.11 18.93 22.54
N GLU A 294 -9.87 19.09 21.46
CA GLU A 294 -10.95 18.17 21.11
C GLU A 294 -10.44 16.74 20.87
N ALA A 295 -9.30 16.59 20.19
CA ALA A 295 -8.64 15.29 19.99
C ALA A 295 -8.26 14.65 21.32
N ARG A 296 -7.76 15.44 22.28
CA ARG A 296 -7.43 14.94 23.62
C ARG A 296 -8.67 14.49 24.39
N ARG A 297 -9.76 15.27 24.31
CA ARG A 297 -11.04 15.01 24.99
C ARG A 297 -11.73 13.76 24.45
N THR A 298 -11.70 13.56 23.15
CA THR A 298 -12.38 12.44 22.47
C THR A 298 -11.52 11.18 22.37
N GLY A 299 -10.20 11.35 22.34
CA GLY A 299 -9.24 10.27 22.05
C GLY A 299 -9.07 9.97 20.56
N GLU A 300 -9.68 10.75 19.68
CA GLU A 300 -9.51 10.64 18.23
C GLU A 300 -8.49 11.67 17.75
N ALA A 301 -7.41 11.21 17.12
CA ALA A 301 -6.36 12.11 16.64
C ALA A 301 -6.88 12.97 15.48
N ALA A 302 -6.65 14.28 15.55
CA ALA A 302 -7.02 15.21 14.50
C ALA A 302 -6.03 15.17 13.32
N TYR A 303 -6.54 15.34 12.11
CA TYR A 303 -5.72 15.61 10.92
C TYR A 303 -5.87 17.08 10.52
N PHE A 304 -4.75 17.77 10.36
CA PHE A 304 -4.72 19.16 9.93
C PHE A 304 -4.02 19.29 8.58
N GLY A 305 -4.85 19.40 7.53
CA GLY A 305 -4.38 19.66 6.16
C GLY A 305 -4.24 21.15 5.80
N THR A 306 -4.45 22.06 6.76
CA THR A 306 -4.39 23.52 6.53
C THR A 306 -3.37 24.19 7.47
N TRP A 307 -2.24 23.54 7.70
CA TRP A 307 -1.11 24.12 8.44
C TRP A 307 -0.16 24.88 7.51
N ASP A 308 -0.73 25.64 6.57
CA ASP A 308 0.08 26.39 5.62
C ASP A 308 0.55 27.69 6.27
N TRP A 309 1.83 28.00 6.05
CA TRP A 309 2.45 29.28 6.40
C TRP A 309 2.01 30.35 5.40
N GLY A 310 0.78 30.84 5.55
CA GLY A 310 0.21 31.88 4.70
C GLY A 310 -0.49 32.94 5.53
N ASN A 311 -0.14 34.20 5.27
CA ASN A 311 -0.85 35.37 5.78
C ASN A 311 -2.17 35.54 5.05
N GLU A 312 -3.26 35.01 5.62
CA GLU A 312 -4.63 35.50 5.38
C GLU A 312 -5.47 35.41 6.65
#